data_AF-A0A1J4JCD0-F1
#
_entry.id   AF-A0A1J4JCD0-F1
#
_cell.length_a   1.000
_cell.length_b   1.000
_cell.length_c   1.000
_cell.angle_alpha   90.00
_cell.angle_beta   90.00
_cell.angle_gamma   90.00
#
_symmetry.space_group_name_H-M   'P 1'
#
loop_
_entity.id
_entity.type
_entity.pdbx_description
1 polymer ?
#
loop_
_entity_poly.entity_id
_entity_poly.type
_entity_poly.pdbx_seq_one_letter_code
_entity_poly.pdbx_strand_id
1 'polypeptide(L)'
;MDDTLIDATVDSVKKQFDNDLRLFIAYHEQQWKDQYQQFMEEKEELAKAHNQELEELKQRHKEELEHEKQLLERKRQMISEVKRLEAAALNQLPTSSFENYQQEDPVDSNSGQNSAFINENNNEFIVANFENEFRDILGKYHEIRDEMAELPEKSRNQEDYQKLLAINRKQLDYFESAMKNMRKRVGRESSRFNDLVKEMDDSFKVLFDTYKDAVNFKDNL
;
A
#
# COMPACT_ATOMS: atom_id res chain seq x y z
N MET A 1 47.58 85.33 -44.39
CA MET A 1 46.13 85.09 -44.53
C MET A 1 45.89 83.58 -44.43
N ASP A 2 46.26 82.96 -43.31
CA ASP A 2 46.16 81.49 -43.15
C ASP A 2 45.61 81.07 -41.78
N ASP A 3 45.87 81.84 -40.71
CA ASP A 3 45.39 81.50 -39.36
C ASP A 3 43.85 81.46 -39.25
N THR A 4 43.12 82.36 -39.92
CA THR A 4 41.65 82.39 -39.92
C THR A 4 41.00 81.22 -40.65
N LEU A 5 41.70 80.60 -41.63
CA LEU A 5 41.20 79.44 -42.36
C LEU A 5 41.40 78.15 -41.56
N ILE A 6 42.52 78.06 -40.83
CA ILE A 6 42.83 76.95 -39.93
C ILE A 6 41.85 76.93 -38.76
N ASP A 7 41.57 78.08 -38.15
CA ASP A 7 40.65 78.19 -37.00
C ASP A 7 39.21 77.78 -37.39
N ALA A 8 38.74 78.20 -38.56
CA ALA A 8 37.44 77.81 -39.09
C ALA A 8 37.35 76.30 -39.40
N THR A 9 38.46 75.69 -39.83
CA THR A 9 38.53 74.25 -40.10
C THR A 9 38.50 73.45 -38.80
N VAL A 10 39.23 73.90 -37.77
CA VAL A 10 39.23 73.30 -36.44
C VAL A 10 37.84 73.38 -35.78
N ASP A 11 37.18 74.52 -35.89
CA ASP A 11 35.81 74.70 -35.38
C ASP A 11 34.78 73.81 -36.11
N SER A 12 34.94 73.60 -37.42
CA SER A 12 34.09 72.70 -38.19
C SER A 12 34.26 71.24 -37.73
N VAL A 13 35.50 70.80 -37.56
CA VAL A 13 35.81 69.44 -37.09
C VAL A 13 35.28 69.22 -35.67
N LYS A 14 35.41 70.22 -34.79
CA LYS A 14 34.89 70.15 -33.42
C LYS A 14 33.37 70.03 -33.39
N LYS A 15 32.65 70.83 -34.21
CA LYS A 15 31.18 70.72 -34.34
C LYS A 15 30.75 69.37 -34.88
N GLN A 16 31.51 68.79 -35.82
CA GLN A 16 31.24 67.47 -36.35
C GLN A 16 31.41 66.40 -35.27
N PHE A 17 32.50 66.44 -34.51
CA PHE A 17 32.71 65.53 -33.36
C PHE A 17 31.60 65.67 -32.31
N ASP A 18 31.21 66.88 -31.94
CA ASP A 18 30.13 67.09 -30.97
C ASP A 18 28.79 66.53 -31.47
N ASN A 19 28.54 66.62 -32.78
CA ASN A 19 27.34 66.05 -33.39
C ASN A 19 27.39 64.51 -33.41
N ASP A 20 28.52 63.93 -33.81
CA ASP A 20 28.73 62.48 -33.82
C ASP A 20 28.63 61.89 -32.40
N LEU A 21 29.17 62.59 -31.39
CA LEU A 21 29.06 62.19 -29.99
C LEU A 21 27.61 62.20 -29.50
N ARG A 22 26.83 63.22 -29.88
CA ARG A 22 25.40 63.30 -29.56
C ARG A 22 24.61 62.19 -30.21
N LEU A 23 24.88 61.88 -31.47
CA LEU A 23 24.25 60.77 -32.19
C LEU A 23 24.60 59.43 -31.53
N PHE A 24 25.85 59.23 -31.13
CA PHE A 24 26.28 58.03 -30.44
C PHE A 24 25.61 57.86 -29.06
N ILE A 25 25.50 58.94 -28.28
CA ILE A 25 24.80 58.94 -26.99
C ILE A 25 23.32 58.61 -27.19
N ALA A 26 22.65 59.29 -28.13
CA ALA A 26 21.23 59.04 -28.42
C ALA A 26 20.98 57.60 -28.90
N TYR A 27 21.89 57.06 -29.72
CA TYR A 27 21.82 55.67 -30.17
C TYR A 27 21.96 54.68 -29.01
N HIS A 28 22.96 54.87 -28.14
CA HIS A 28 23.15 54.01 -26.97
C HIS A 28 22.02 54.11 -25.95
N GLU A 29 21.46 55.31 -25.73
CA GLU A 29 20.29 55.50 -24.87
C GLU A 29 19.07 54.75 -25.43
N GLN A 30 18.88 54.77 -26.75
CA GLN A 30 17.81 54.02 -27.38
C GLN A 30 18.02 52.51 -27.25
N GLN A 31 19.24 52.01 -27.51
CA GLN A 31 19.56 50.60 -27.31
C GLN A 31 19.31 50.14 -25.87
N TRP A 32 19.69 50.96 -24.88
CA TRP A 32 19.44 50.66 -23.47
C TRP A 32 17.95 50.57 -23.15
N LYS A 33 17.14 51.48 -23.71
CA LYS A 33 15.68 51.45 -23.55
C LYS A 33 15.08 50.20 -24.17
N ASP A 34 15.51 49.85 -25.38
CA ASP A 34 15.00 48.68 -26.10
C ASP A 34 15.35 47.38 -25.35
N GLN A 35 16.60 47.24 -24.87
CA GLN A 35 17.01 46.10 -24.06
C GLN A 35 16.26 46.01 -22.73
N TYR A 36 16.06 47.14 -22.06
CA TYR A 36 15.29 47.16 -20.82
C TYR A 36 13.84 46.74 -21.05
N GLN A 37 13.24 47.20 -22.16
CA GLN A 37 11.88 46.83 -22.53
C GLN A 37 11.76 45.33 -22.81
N GLN A 38 12.68 44.76 -23.59
CA GLN A 38 12.73 43.31 -23.85
C GLN A 38 12.86 42.50 -22.57
N PHE A 39 13.78 42.91 -21.68
CA PHE A 39 13.95 42.24 -20.39
C PHE A 39 12.67 42.28 -19.53
N MET A 40 11.95 43.39 -19.55
CA MET A 40 10.69 43.52 -18.81
C MET A 40 9.59 42.63 -19.39
N GLU A 41 9.49 42.52 -20.71
CA GLU A 41 8.55 41.64 -21.41
C GLU A 41 8.86 40.16 -21.13
N GLU A 42 10.12 39.75 -21.28
CA GLU A 42 10.56 38.37 -20.97
C GLU A 42 10.28 38.00 -19.51
N LYS A 43 10.54 38.93 -18.57
CA LYS A 43 10.24 38.72 -17.15
C LYS A 43 8.74 38.55 -16.90
N GLU A 44 7.90 39.30 -17.59
CA GLU A 44 6.44 39.19 -17.47
C GLU A 44 5.92 37.88 -18.07
N GLU A 45 6.42 37.48 -19.24
CA GLU A 45 6.09 36.19 -19.86
C GLU A 45 6.53 35.02 -18.99
N LEU A 46 7.73 35.07 -18.43
CA LEU A 46 8.23 34.03 -17.53
C LEU A 46 7.38 33.94 -16.26
N ALA A 47 6.97 35.09 -15.70
CA ALA A 47 6.08 35.12 -14.55
C ALA A 47 4.70 34.52 -14.88
N LYS A 48 4.15 34.79 -16.07
CA LYS A 48 2.90 34.18 -16.54
C LYS A 48 3.03 32.67 -16.72
N ALA A 49 4.10 32.21 -17.36
CA ALA A 49 4.36 30.79 -17.57
C ALA A 49 4.49 30.03 -16.24
N HIS A 50 5.27 30.57 -15.29
CA HIS A 50 5.44 29.96 -13.98
C HIS A 50 4.12 29.93 -13.18
N ASN A 51 3.31 31.00 -13.26
CA ASN A 51 2.01 31.03 -12.60
C ASN A 51 1.03 30.02 -13.22
N GLN A 52 1.07 29.85 -14.55
CA GLN A 52 0.26 28.85 -15.25
C GLN A 52 0.67 27.43 -14.84
N GLU A 53 1.96 27.12 -14.81
CA GLU A 53 2.46 25.80 -14.37
C GLU A 53 2.05 25.52 -12.92
N LEU A 54 2.07 26.54 -12.05
CA LEU A 54 1.64 26.44 -10.66
C LEU A 54 0.15 26.11 -10.54
N GLU A 55 -0.71 26.73 -11.36
CA GLU A 55 -2.14 26.44 -11.40
C GLU A 55 -2.43 25.04 -11.97
N GLU A 56 -1.73 24.63 -13.03
CA GLU A 56 -1.83 23.26 -13.57
C GLU A 56 -1.40 22.21 -12.54
N LEU A 57 -0.37 22.49 -11.75
CA LEU A 57 0.08 21.61 -10.68
C LEU A 57 -0.94 21.53 -9.55
N LYS A 58 -1.50 22.67 -9.11
CA LYS A 58 -2.59 22.69 -8.11
C LYS A 58 -3.80 21.90 -8.58
N GLN A 59 -4.18 22.04 -9.84
CA GLN A 59 -5.32 21.34 -10.42
C GLN A 59 -5.08 19.83 -10.47
N ARG A 60 -3.89 19.39 -10.93
CA ARG A 60 -3.52 17.96 -10.89
C ARG A 60 -3.55 17.38 -9.49
N HIS A 61 -2.99 18.10 -8.52
CA HIS A 61 -2.99 17.65 -7.13
C HIS A 61 -4.42 17.51 -6.56
N LYS A 62 -5.33 18.43 -6.92
CA LYS A 62 -6.74 18.36 -6.53
C LYS A 62 -7.44 17.14 -7.15
N GLU A 63 -7.16 16.84 -8.41
CA GLU A 63 -7.70 15.67 -9.10
C GLU A 63 -7.18 14.36 -8.51
N GLU A 64 -5.90 14.28 -8.17
CA GLU A 64 -5.29 13.13 -7.49
C GLU A 64 -5.93 12.88 -6.13
N LEU A 65 -6.12 13.93 -5.32
CA LEU A 65 -6.82 13.85 -4.03
C LEU A 65 -8.25 13.33 -4.15
N GLU A 66 -9.00 13.81 -5.15
CA GLU A 66 -10.37 13.37 -5.37
C GLU A 66 -10.41 11.91 -5.84
N HIS A 67 -9.48 11.50 -6.72
CA HIS A 67 -9.36 10.12 -7.16
C HIS A 67 -9.00 9.18 -5.98
N GLU A 68 -8.07 9.58 -5.11
CA GLU A 68 -7.71 8.82 -3.92
C GLU A 68 -8.89 8.69 -2.95
N LYS A 69 -9.63 9.78 -2.73
CA LYS A 69 -10.84 9.78 -1.90
C LYS A 69 -11.90 8.81 -2.44
N GLN A 70 -12.13 8.81 -3.75
CA GLN A 70 -13.06 7.88 -4.40
C GLN A 70 -12.60 6.43 -4.27
N LEU A 71 -11.30 6.18 -4.40
CA LEU A 71 -10.72 4.84 -4.21
C LEU A 71 -10.91 4.35 -2.77
N LEU A 72 -10.66 5.21 -1.78
CA LEU A 72 -10.88 4.91 -0.36
C LEU A 72 -12.34 4.60 -0.07
N GLU A 73 -13.27 5.36 -0.63
CA GLU A 73 -14.71 5.11 -0.46
C GLU A 73 -15.13 3.77 -1.08
N ARG A 74 -14.63 3.42 -2.28
CA ARG A 74 -14.85 2.08 -2.86
C ARG A 74 -14.32 0.97 -1.97
N LYS A 75 -13.11 1.12 -1.42
CA LYS A 75 -12.53 0.13 -0.49
C LYS A 75 -13.39 -0.02 0.76
N ARG A 76 -13.88 1.10 1.32
CA ARG A 76 -14.78 1.09 2.48
C ARG A 76 -16.09 0.37 2.19
N GLN A 77 -16.71 0.61 1.02
CA GLN A 77 -17.92 -0.08 0.59
C GLN A 77 -17.67 -1.59 0.45
N MET A 78 -16.56 -2.00 -0.15
CA MET A 78 -16.17 -3.40 -0.26
C MET A 78 -16.02 -4.07 1.12
N ILE A 79 -15.35 -3.40 2.07
CA ILE A 79 -15.19 -3.90 3.45
C ILE A 79 -16.57 -4.04 4.13
N SER A 80 -17.44 -3.05 3.94
CA SER A 80 -18.81 -3.10 4.49
C SER A 80 -19.59 -4.29 3.95
N GLU A 81 -19.46 -4.58 2.65
CA GLU A 81 -20.13 -5.72 2.01
C GLU A 81 -19.55 -7.06 2.48
N VAL A 82 -18.22 -7.17 2.61
CA VAL A 82 -17.58 -8.35 3.20
C VAL A 82 -18.10 -8.60 4.62
N LYS A 83 -18.16 -7.56 5.46
CA LYS A 83 -18.72 -7.67 6.81
C LYS A 83 -20.19 -8.07 6.82
N ARG A 84 -20.98 -7.55 5.88
CA ARG A 84 -22.40 -7.91 5.73
C ARG A 84 -22.55 -9.38 5.36
N LEU A 85 -21.76 -9.86 4.40
CA LEU A 85 -21.74 -11.27 3.99
C LEU A 85 -21.25 -12.18 5.11
N GLU A 86 -20.23 -11.75 5.87
CA GLU A 86 -19.73 -12.44 7.06
C GLU A 86 -20.82 -12.55 8.14
N ALA A 87 -21.50 -11.46 8.45
CA ALA A 87 -22.64 -11.47 9.38
C ALA A 87 -23.80 -12.35 8.89
N ALA A 88 -24.09 -12.33 7.58
CA ALA A 88 -25.11 -13.19 6.99
C ALA A 88 -24.73 -14.68 7.00
N ALA A 89 -23.43 -15.00 6.88
CA ALA A 89 -22.92 -16.35 7.04
C ALA A 89 -22.97 -16.80 8.51
N LEU A 90 -22.63 -15.91 9.45
CA LEU A 90 -22.74 -16.18 10.89
C LEU A 90 -24.20 -16.38 11.33
N ASN A 91 -25.16 -15.65 10.76
CA ASN A 91 -26.60 -15.84 11.06
C ASN A 91 -27.20 -17.11 10.45
N GLN A 92 -26.51 -17.76 9.50
CA GLN A 92 -26.90 -19.07 8.96
C GLN A 92 -26.30 -20.24 9.75
N LEU A 93 -25.43 -19.97 10.74
CA LEU A 93 -25.08 -20.95 11.75
C LEU A 93 -26.28 -21.16 12.68
N PRO A 94 -26.65 -22.41 13.01
CA PRO A 94 -27.81 -22.68 13.84
C PRO A 94 -27.66 -22.01 15.21
N THR A 95 -28.59 -21.11 15.54
CA THR A 95 -28.73 -20.42 16.83
C THR A 95 -29.25 -21.36 17.93
N SER A 96 -28.67 -22.55 18.06
CA SER A 96 -29.07 -23.55 19.06
C SER A 96 -28.09 -23.67 20.23
N SER A 97 -27.33 -22.62 20.55
CA SER A 97 -26.31 -22.72 21.60
C SER A 97 -26.14 -21.48 22.48
N PHE A 98 -27.06 -20.51 22.44
CA PHE A 98 -26.92 -19.25 23.17
C PHE A 98 -28.05 -18.96 24.16
N GLU A 99 -28.49 -19.96 24.93
CA GLU A 99 -29.24 -19.69 26.17
C GLU A 99 -28.80 -20.65 27.28
N ASN A 100 -28.44 -20.06 28.44
CA ASN A 100 -27.85 -20.66 29.65
C ASN A 100 -26.40 -21.12 29.47
N TYR A 101 -25.42 -20.65 30.26
CA TYR A 101 -25.37 -20.69 31.71
C TYR A 101 -24.69 -19.44 32.30
N GLN A 102 -25.44 -18.66 33.08
CA GLN A 102 -24.91 -18.05 34.30
C GLN A 102 -25.18 -19.03 35.44
N GLN A 103 -24.15 -19.71 35.95
CA GLN A 103 -24.06 -20.06 37.38
C GLN A 103 -22.69 -20.65 37.71
N GLU A 104 -21.94 -19.84 38.45
CA GLU A 104 -20.96 -20.15 39.50
C GLU A 104 -20.27 -21.53 39.54
N ASP A 105 -18.95 -21.48 39.32
CA ASP A 105 -17.96 -22.41 39.89
C ASP A 105 -17.96 -22.32 41.44
N PRO A 106 -17.60 -23.38 42.20
CA PRO A 106 -16.21 -23.86 42.19
C PRO A 106 -15.95 -25.37 42.46
N VAL A 107 -14.84 -25.88 41.86
CA VAL A 107 -13.69 -26.62 42.48
C VAL A 107 -14.05 -27.95 43.21
N ASP A 108 -13.43 -29.13 42.99
CA ASP A 108 -12.04 -29.47 42.69
C ASP A 108 -11.93 -30.91 42.14
N SER A 109 -11.07 -31.04 41.14
CA SER A 109 -10.14 -32.12 40.76
C SER A 109 -10.24 -33.51 41.41
N ASN A 110 -10.43 -34.55 40.58
CA ASN A 110 -9.50 -35.70 40.51
C ASN A 110 -9.72 -36.57 39.25
N SER A 111 -8.70 -37.37 38.91
CA SER A 111 -8.64 -38.44 37.90
C SER A 111 -8.10 -37.95 36.54
N GLY A 112 -6.87 -38.26 36.13
CA GLY A 112 -6.22 -39.57 36.26
C GLY A 112 -6.61 -40.44 35.09
N GLN A 113 -5.67 -40.54 34.13
CA GLN A 113 -5.44 -41.68 33.23
C GLN A 113 -6.66 -42.23 32.46
N ASN A 114 -6.75 -41.86 31.17
CA ASN A 114 -6.83 -42.79 30.03
C ASN A 114 -7.27 -42.06 28.75
N SER A 115 -6.31 -41.62 27.95
CA SER A 115 -6.45 -41.48 26.47
C SER A 115 -5.14 -40.98 25.83
N ALA A 116 -3.99 -41.50 26.30
CA ALA A 116 -2.71 -41.27 25.64
C ALA A 116 -2.52 -42.30 24.50
N PHE A 117 -3.33 -42.19 23.44
CA PHE A 117 -3.11 -42.94 22.18
C PHE A 117 -3.60 -42.17 20.94
N ILE A 118 -3.63 -40.84 20.99
CA ILE A 118 -3.78 -40.01 19.78
C ILE A 118 -2.37 -39.66 19.25
N ASN A 119 -1.78 -40.65 18.57
CA ASN A 119 -0.87 -40.55 17.43
C ASN A 119 0.06 -39.32 17.34
N GLU A 120 1.17 -39.33 18.08
CA GLU A 120 2.31 -38.39 17.97
C GLU A 120 2.90 -38.32 16.54
N ASN A 121 2.85 -39.41 15.76
CA ASN A 121 3.40 -39.44 14.39
C ASN A 121 2.64 -38.52 13.41
N ASN A 122 1.36 -38.23 13.67
CA ASN A 122 0.59 -37.30 12.83
C ASN A 122 0.98 -35.85 13.09
N ASN A 123 1.34 -35.49 14.32
CA ASN A 123 1.78 -34.14 14.64
C ASN A 123 3.18 -33.88 14.08
N GLU A 124 4.09 -34.85 14.12
CA GLU A 124 5.43 -34.69 13.57
C GLU A 124 5.42 -34.53 12.04
N PHE A 125 4.56 -35.27 11.33
CA PHE A 125 4.37 -35.12 9.88
C PHE A 125 3.70 -33.79 9.50
N ILE A 126 2.71 -33.33 10.28
CA ILE A 126 2.03 -32.05 10.03
C ILE A 126 2.95 -30.85 10.31
N VAL A 127 3.81 -30.93 11.33
CA VAL A 127 4.79 -29.91 11.72
C VAL A 127 5.98 -29.88 10.76
N ALA A 128 6.54 -31.04 10.37
CA ALA A 128 7.62 -31.10 9.38
C ALA A 128 7.20 -30.56 8.01
N ASN A 129 5.94 -30.78 7.61
CA ASN A 129 5.38 -30.19 6.40
C ASN A 129 4.99 -28.70 6.58
N PHE A 130 4.73 -28.26 7.82
CA PHE A 130 4.52 -26.86 8.19
C PHE A 130 5.78 -26.02 8.00
N GLU A 131 6.92 -26.55 8.44
CA GLU A 131 8.20 -25.84 8.34
C GLU A 131 8.66 -25.69 6.89
N ASN A 132 8.49 -26.71 6.05
CA ASN A 132 8.98 -26.66 4.66
C ASN A 132 8.21 -25.65 3.79
N GLU A 133 6.88 -25.58 3.87
CA GLU A 133 6.09 -24.64 3.05
C GLU A 133 6.31 -23.18 3.45
N PHE A 134 6.47 -22.89 4.75
CA PHE A 134 6.77 -21.54 5.22
C PHE A 134 8.24 -21.16 5.06
N ARG A 135 9.16 -22.11 5.11
CA ARG A 135 10.59 -21.88 4.88
C ARG A 135 10.85 -21.37 3.45
N ASP A 136 10.16 -21.91 2.46
CA ASP A 136 10.24 -21.42 1.07
C ASP A 136 9.70 -19.99 0.92
N ILE A 137 8.62 -19.65 1.62
CA ILE A 137 8.03 -18.30 1.60
C ILE A 137 8.96 -17.30 2.31
N LEU A 138 9.52 -17.70 3.46
CA LEU A 138 10.49 -16.90 4.22
C LEU A 138 11.78 -16.67 3.43
N GLY A 139 12.28 -17.69 2.72
CA GLY A 139 13.44 -17.57 1.84
C GLY A 139 13.24 -16.53 0.75
N LYS A 140 12.11 -16.58 0.03
CA LYS A 140 11.75 -15.59 -1.00
C LYS A 140 11.59 -14.16 -0.45
N TYR A 141 11.16 -14.07 0.81
CA TYR A 141 11.04 -12.80 1.51
C TYR A 141 12.40 -12.18 1.84
N HIS A 142 13.38 -13.01 2.20
CA HIS A 142 14.76 -12.58 2.40
C HIS A 142 15.40 -12.10 1.09
N GLU A 143 15.19 -12.82 -0.02
CA GLU A 143 15.67 -12.39 -1.35
C GLU A 143 15.15 -11.00 -1.74
N ILE A 144 13.86 -10.74 -1.52
CA ILE A 144 13.26 -9.42 -1.77
C ILE A 144 13.88 -8.33 -0.89
N ARG A 145 14.14 -8.65 0.38
CA ARG A 145 14.72 -7.70 1.32
C ARG A 145 16.10 -7.28 0.86
N ASP A 146 16.87 -8.23 0.34
CA ASP A 146 18.21 -7.98 -0.19
C ASP A 146 18.12 -7.17 -1.50
N GLU A 147 17.19 -7.51 -2.42
CA GLU A 147 16.93 -6.72 -3.64
C GLU A 147 16.49 -5.27 -3.34
N MET A 148 15.73 -5.04 -2.26
CA MET A 148 15.34 -3.69 -1.81
C MET A 148 16.47 -2.92 -1.14
N ALA A 149 17.40 -3.61 -0.46
CA ALA A 149 18.53 -2.96 0.22
C ALA A 149 19.53 -2.36 -0.77
N GLU A 150 19.58 -2.86 -2.00
CA GLU A 150 20.43 -2.35 -3.08
C GLU A 150 19.86 -1.08 -3.77
N LEU A 151 18.58 -0.73 -3.51
CA LEU A 151 17.92 0.41 -4.14
C LEU A 151 17.79 1.61 -3.20
N PRO A 152 17.97 2.86 -3.69
CA PRO A 152 17.75 4.04 -2.87
C PRO A 152 16.28 4.17 -2.48
N GLU A 153 16.01 4.38 -1.18
CA GLU A 153 14.67 4.52 -0.60
C GLU A 153 13.84 5.65 -1.25
N LYS A 154 14.52 6.67 -1.81
CA LYS A 154 13.96 7.77 -2.59
C LYS A 154 14.90 8.14 -3.74
N SER A 155 14.75 7.50 -4.90
CA SER A 155 15.46 7.89 -6.12
C SER A 155 14.56 8.75 -7.03
N ARG A 156 15.11 9.84 -7.58
CA ARG A 156 14.49 10.60 -8.68
C ARG A 156 14.81 9.99 -10.05
N ASN A 157 15.60 8.92 -10.09
CA ASN A 157 15.95 8.20 -11.30
C ASN A 157 14.79 7.29 -11.72
N GLN A 158 14.33 7.46 -12.96
CA GLN A 158 13.26 6.67 -13.55
C GLN A 158 13.59 5.16 -13.56
N GLU A 159 14.85 4.79 -13.74
CA GLU A 159 15.29 3.40 -13.79
C GLU A 159 15.16 2.71 -12.41
N ASP A 160 15.54 3.40 -11.34
CA ASP A 160 15.42 2.90 -9.96
C ASP A 160 13.94 2.76 -9.57
N TYR A 161 13.09 3.69 -10.00
CA TYR A 161 11.65 3.60 -9.77
C TYR A 161 11.02 2.39 -10.47
N GLN A 162 11.44 2.09 -11.71
CA GLN A 162 10.99 0.89 -12.42
C GLN A 162 11.44 -0.41 -11.74
N LYS A 163 12.69 -0.45 -11.24
CA LYS A 163 13.19 -1.60 -10.45
C LYS A 163 12.40 -1.78 -9.16
N LEU A 164 12.09 -0.69 -8.46
CA LEU A 164 11.26 -0.72 -7.25
C LEU A 164 9.84 -1.23 -7.54
N LEU A 165 9.21 -0.78 -8.64
CA LEU A 165 7.91 -1.28 -9.08
C LEU A 165 7.95 -2.78 -9.39
N ALA A 166 9.00 -3.26 -10.03
CA ALA A 166 9.17 -4.68 -10.32
C ALA A 166 9.31 -5.52 -9.03
N ILE A 167 10.07 -5.04 -8.05
CA ILE A 167 10.21 -5.69 -6.74
C ILE A 167 8.88 -5.69 -5.97
N ASN A 168 8.16 -4.57 -5.94
CA ASN A 168 6.84 -4.48 -5.30
C ASN A 168 5.82 -5.44 -5.96
N ARG A 169 5.92 -5.64 -7.28
CA ARG A 169 5.09 -6.62 -7.98
C ARG A 169 5.43 -8.05 -7.58
N LYS A 170 6.72 -8.41 -7.54
CA LYS A 170 7.18 -9.72 -7.03
C LYS A 170 6.71 -9.98 -5.59
N GLN A 171 6.80 -8.97 -4.73
CA GLN A 171 6.29 -9.05 -3.35
C GLN A 171 4.81 -9.42 -3.33
N LEU A 172 3.99 -8.69 -4.09
CA LEU A 172 2.55 -8.92 -4.15
C LEU A 172 2.23 -10.36 -4.60
N ASP A 173 2.92 -10.85 -5.64
CA ASP A 173 2.71 -12.20 -6.17
C ASP A 173 3.04 -13.29 -5.13
N TYR A 174 4.11 -13.10 -4.35
CA TYR A 174 4.46 -14.03 -3.27
C TYR A 174 3.49 -13.96 -2.10
N PHE A 175 3.04 -12.78 -1.72
CA PHE A 175 2.00 -12.60 -0.71
C PHE A 175 0.69 -13.29 -1.11
N GLU A 176 0.24 -13.11 -2.36
CA GLU A 176 -0.95 -13.78 -2.87
C GLU A 176 -0.80 -15.31 -2.84
N SER A 177 0.37 -15.80 -3.22
CA SER A 177 0.68 -17.23 -3.19
C SER A 177 0.65 -17.79 -1.77
N ALA A 178 1.26 -17.08 -0.81
CA ALA A 178 1.24 -17.44 0.60
C ALA A 178 -0.19 -17.45 1.17
N MET A 179 -0.96 -16.38 0.91
CA MET A 179 -2.36 -16.26 1.34
C MET A 179 -3.24 -17.36 0.76
N LYS A 180 -3.05 -17.73 -0.51
CA LYS A 180 -3.78 -18.82 -1.16
C LYS A 180 -3.47 -20.16 -0.49
N ASN A 181 -2.21 -20.42 -0.15
CA ASN A 181 -1.80 -21.65 0.53
C ASN A 181 -2.35 -21.71 1.96
N MET A 182 -2.25 -20.61 2.72
CA MET A 182 -2.84 -20.50 4.05
C MET A 182 -4.34 -20.74 4.03
N ARG A 183 -5.07 -20.09 3.11
CA ARG A 183 -6.54 -20.26 2.97
C ARG A 183 -6.92 -21.71 2.67
N LYS A 184 -6.22 -22.35 1.73
CA LYS A 184 -6.45 -23.77 1.40
C LYS A 184 -6.22 -24.67 2.63
N ARG A 185 -5.20 -24.36 3.44
CA ARG A 185 -4.88 -25.15 4.63
C ARG A 185 -5.90 -24.95 5.74
N VAL A 186 -6.28 -23.71 6.05
CA VAL A 186 -7.35 -23.43 7.02
C VAL A 186 -8.64 -24.14 6.63
N GLY A 187 -8.99 -24.14 5.33
CA GLY A 187 -10.12 -24.93 4.83
C GLY A 187 -9.98 -26.43 5.14
N ARG A 188 -8.82 -27.03 4.83
CA ARG A 188 -8.55 -28.46 5.11
C ARG A 188 -8.63 -28.81 6.59
N GLU A 189 -7.98 -28.04 7.46
CA GLU A 189 -7.99 -28.28 8.91
C GLU A 189 -9.37 -28.06 9.51
N SER A 190 -10.11 -27.05 9.03
CA SER A 190 -11.48 -26.80 9.49
C SER A 190 -12.42 -27.94 9.08
N SER A 191 -12.27 -28.50 7.87
CA SER A 191 -13.00 -29.71 7.47
C SER A 191 -12.65 -30.91 8.34
N ARG A 192 -11.36 -31.16 8.57
CA ARG A 192 -10.88 -32.26 9.41
C ARG A 192 -11.39 -32.15 10.85
N PHE A 193 -11.37 -30.95 11.43
CA PHE A 193 -11.91 -30.70 12.76
C PHE A 193 -13.42 -30.97 12.81
N ASN A 194 -14.16 -30.53 11.80
CA ASN A 194 -15.60 -30.76 11.72
C ASN A 194 -15.94 -32.26 11.64
N ASP A 195 -15.16 -33.03 10.86
CA ASP A 195 -15.30 -34.49 10.78
C ASP A 195 -15.05 -35.14 12.15
N LEU A 196 -14.02 -34.70 12.88
CA LEU A 196 -13.68 -35.21 14.20
C LEU A 196 -14.75 -34.89 15.26
N VAL A 197 -15.32 -33.68 15.22
CA VAL A 197 -16.45 -33.30 16.10
C VAL A 197 -17.66 -34.18 15.81
N LYS A 198 -17.92 -34.48 14.54
CA LYS A 198 -19.03 -35.33 14.12
C LYS A 198 -18.86 -36.77 14.61
N GLU A 199 -17.65 -37.33 14.47
CA GLU A 199 -17.30 -38.65 14.98
C GLU A 199 -17.46 -38.73 16.51
N MET A 200 -17.06 -37.68 17.21
CA MET A 200 -17.22 -37.57 18.66
C MET A 200 -18.70 -37.52 19.07
N ASP A 201 -19.53 -36.73 18.37
CA ASP A 201 -20.98 -36.66 18.61
C ASP A 201 -21.67 -38.01 18.38
N ASP A 202 -21.32 -38.71 17.29
CA ASP A 202 -21.84 -40.04 17.00
C ASP A 202 -21.42 -41.05 18.09
N SER A 203 -20.18 -40.96 18.59
CA SER A 203 -19.69 -41.80 19.70
C SER A 203 -20.44 -41.53 21.01
N PHE A 204 -20.73 -40.26 21.32
CA PHE A 204 -21.51 -39.89 22.49
C PHE A 204 -22.96 -40.38 22.42
N LYS A 205 -23.59 -40.33 21.24
CA LYS A 205 -24.93 -40.90 21.04
C LYS A 205 -24.94 -42.39 21.33
N VAL A 206 -23.97 -43.15 20.82
CA VAL A 206 -23.85 -44.59 21.09
C VAL A 206 -23.68 -44.87 22.59
N LEU A 207 -22.83 -44.12 23.28
CA LEU A 207 -22.64 -44.25 24.73
C LEU A 207 -23.93 -43.93 25.51
N PHE A 208 -24.65 -42.89 25.09
CA PHE A 208 -25.91 -42.48 25.70
C PHE A 208 -27.01 -43.53 25.51
N ASP A 209 -27.15 -44.07 24.31
CA ASP A 209 -28.11 -45.14 24.01
C ASP A 209 -27.77 -46.40 24.82
N THR A 210 -26.49 -46.77 24.89
CA THR A 210 -26.02 -47.90 25.71
C THR A 210 -26.32 -47.70 27.20
N TYR A 211 -26.13 -46.48 27.72
CA TYR A 211 -26.47 -46.14 29.10
C TYR A 211 -27.97 -46.24 29.36
N LYS A 212 -28.78 -45.70 28.44
CA LYS A 212 -30.25 -45.74 28.53
C LYS A 212 -30.77 -47.18 28.54
N ASP A 213 -30.22 -48.04 27.68
CA ASP A 213 -30.55 -49.46 27.65
C ASP A 213 -30.16 -50.17 28.96
N ALA A 214 -28.98 -49.86 29.52
CA ALA A 214 -28.54 -50.43 30.79
C ALA A 214 -29.39 -50.00 32.00
N VAL A 215 -29.88 -48.74 32.01
CA VAL A 215 -30.79 -48.24 33.04
C VAL A 215 -32.16 -48.90 32.94
N ASN A 216 -32.73 -48.99 31.74
CA ASN A 216 -34.02 -49.66 31.52
C ASN A 216 -33.98 -51.17 31.84
N PHE A 217 -32.79 -51.79 31.77
CA PHE A 217 -32.61 -53.20 32.16
C PHE A 217 -32.65 -53.40 33.68
N LYS A 218 -32.26 -52.39 34.47
CA LYS A 218 -32.31 -52.43 35.95
C LYS A 218 -33.72 -52.27 36.52
N ASP A 219 -34.59 -51.56 35.82
CA ASP A 219 -35.97 -51.31 36.27
C ASP A 219 -36.93 -52.49 35.96
N ASN A 220 -36.48 -53.50 35.22
CA ASN A 220 -37.25 -54.70 34.85
C ASN A 220 -36.80 -55.98 35.59
N LEU A 221 -35.95 -55.85 36.62
CA LEU A 221 -35.46 -56.92 37.50
C LEU A 221 -36.00 -56.72 38.92
#